data_AF-A0AAV2ED32-F1
#
_entry.id   AF-A0AAV2ED32-F1
#
_cell.length_a   1.000
_cell.length_b   1.000
_cell.length_c   1.000
_cell.angle_alpha   90.00
_cell.angle_beta   90.00
_cell.angle_gamma   90.00
#
_symmetry.space_group_name_H-M   'P 1'
#
loop_
_entity.id
_entity.type
_entity.pdbx_description
1 polymer ?
#
loop_
_entity_poly.entity_id
_entity_poly.type
_entity_poly.pdbx_seq_one_letter_code
_entity_poly.pdbx_strand_id
1 'polypeptide(L)' 'MLAGVTDSVEDARKLIYLVKAIPCKINLIQFNPHCGSQFIPTSIDRMIEFRNLLAQGNCSLLAEQS' A
#
# COMPACT_ATOMS: atom_id res chain seq x y z
N MET A 1 5.99 0.68 0.22
CA MET A 1 5.55 -0.56 -0.42
C MET A 1 6.77 -1.26 -0.98
N LEU A 2 7.00 -2.46 -0.48
CA LEU A 2 8.16 -3.30 -0.77
C LEU A 2 7.68 -4.50 -1.59
N ALA A 3 8.28 -4.73 -2.75
CA ALA A 3 7.91 -5.81 -3.64
C ALA A 3 8.11 -7.18 -2.97
N GLY A 4 7.07 -8.01 -2.96
CA GLY A 4 7.08 -9.35 -2.37
C GLY A 4 7.06 -9.39 -0.84
N VAL A 5 6.94 -8.24 -0.16
CA VAL A 5 6.97 -8.15 1.32
C VAL A 5 5.72 -7.47 1.88
N THR A 6 5.25 -6.38 1.25
CA THR A 6 4.10 -5.58 1.72
C THR A 6 3.20 -5.12 0.58
N ASP A 7 3.11 -5.91 -0.50
CA ASP A 7 2.38 -5.56 -1.72
C ASP A 7 1.44 -6.65 -2.23
N SER A 8 1.16 -7.68 -1.42
CA SER A 8 0.22 -8.73 -1.78
C SER A 8 -1.24 -8.31 -1.57
N VAL A 9 -2.16 -8.99 -2.25
CA VAL A 9 -3.61 -8.80 -2.07
C VAL A 9 -4.04 -9.14 -0.63
N GLU A 10 -3.42 -10.16 -0.03
CA GLU A 10 -3.66 -10.55 1.36
C GLU A 10 -3.24 -9.45 2.32
N ASP A 11 -2.14 -8.75 2.05
CA ASP A 11 -1.71 -7.63 2.88
C ASP A 11 -2.69 -6.46 2.82
N ALA A 12 -3.25 -6.16 1.63
CA ALA A 12 -4.33 -5.17 1.50
C ALA A 12 -5.56 -5.57 2.33
N ARG A 13 -5.98 -6.84 2.27
CA ARG A 13 -7.12 -7.36 3.05
C ARG A 13 -6.87 -7.29 4.55
N LYS A 14 -5.67 -7.67 5.00
CA LYS A 14 -5.26 -7.54 6.42
C LYS A 14 -5.32 -6.09 6.85
N LEU A 15 -4.79 -5.16 6.04
CA LEU A 15 -4.81 -3.74 6.35
C LEU A 15 -6.24 -3.20 6.50
N ILE A 16 -7.14 -3.51 5.55
CA ILE A 16 -8.57 -3.13 5.61
C ILE A 16 -9.20 -3.65 6.91
N TYR A 17 -8.95 -4.91 7.27
CA TYR A 17 -9.48 -5.50 8.48
C TYR A 17 -8.96 -4.79 9.75
N LEU A 18 -7.65 -4.53 9.81
CA LEU A 18 -7.01 -3.88 10.95
C LEU A 18 -7.54 -2.47 11.21
N VAL A 19 -7.79 -1.69 10.15
CA VAL A 19 -8.21 -0.29 10.28
C VAL A 19 -9.73 -0.11 10.28
N LYS A 20 -10.52 -1.18 10.15
CA LYS A 20 -11.99 -1.10 10.02
C LYS A 20 -12.68 -0.29 11.13
N ALA A 21 -12.15 -0.33 12.35
CA ALA A 21 -12.71 0.38 13.50
C ALA A 21 -12.07 1.75 13.77
N ILE A 22 -11.06 2.14 12.99
CA ILE A 22 -10.26 3.34 13.22
C ILE A 22 -10.39 4.26 12.00
N PRO A 23 -11.03 5.43 12.12
CA PRO A 23 -11.05 6.39 11.03
C PRO A 23 -9.63 6.90 10.77
N CYS A 24 -9.04 6.48 9.65
CA CYS A 24 -7.69 6.88 9.26
C CYS A 24 -7.59 7.12 7.75
N LYS A 25 -6.58 7.91 7.35
CA LYS A 25 -6.16 8.05 5.96
C LYS A 25 -4.93 7.19 5.72
N ILE A 26 -4.95 6.36 4.69
CA ILE A 26 -3.83 5.50 4.30
C ILE A 26 -3.01 6.23 3.25
N ASN A 27 -1.71 6.40 3.50
CA ASN A 27 -0.75 6.89 2.51
C ASN A 27 0.07 5.71 1.98
N LEU A 28 0.10 5.53 0.65
CA LEU A 28 0.90 4.49 0.00
C LEU A 28 2.20 5.10 -0.51
N ILE A 29 3.28 4.91 0.25
CA ILE A 29 4.61 5.40 -0.11
C ILE A 29 5.39 4.27 -0.76
N GLN A 30 5.88 4.46 -1.99
CA GLN A 30 6.78 3.50 -2.62
C GLN A 30 8.14 3.50 -1.94
N PHE A 31 8.78 2.34 -1.83
CA PHE A 31 10.12 2.27 -1.27
C PHE A 31 11.12 3.00 -2.18
N ASN A 32 12.02 3.80 -1.57
CA ASN A 32 13.13 4.44 -2.27
C ASN A 32 14.42 3.59 -2.10
N PRO A 33 14.95 2.99 -3.18
CA PRO A 33 16.19 2.20 -3.11
C PRO A 33 17.38 3.01 -2.60
N HIS A 34 18.23 2.36 -1.81
CA HIS A 34 19.49 2.94 -1.33
C HIS A 34 20.56 1.85 -1.18
N CYS A 35 21.83 2.26 -1.15
CA CYS A 35 22.96 1.36 -1.06
C CYS A 35 22.84 0.44 0.18
N GLY A 36 23.02 -0.87 -0.02
CA GLY A 36 22.91 -1.88 1.04
C GLY A 36 21.49 -2.42 1.29
N SER A 37 20.45 -1.83 0.69
CA SER A 37 19.09 -2.39 0.78
C SER A 37 18.93 -3.61 -0.14
N GLN A 38 18.31 -4.67 0.38
CA GLN A 38 17.88 -5.84 -0.39
C GLN A 38 16.44 -5.72 -0.90
N PHE A 39 15.71 -4.69 -0.46
CA PHE A 39 14.33 -4.47 -0.87
C PHE A 39 14.22 -3.77 -2.23
N ILE A 40 13.15 -4.11 -2.93
CA ILE A 40 12.82 -3.59 -4.26
C ILE A 40 11.50 -2.82 -4.16
N PRO A 41 11.33 -1.69 -4.88
CA PRO A 41 10.06 -0.99 -4.94
C PRO A 41 9.00 -1.86 -5.62
N THR A 42 7.80 -1.86 -5.06
CA THR A 42 6.60 -2.46 -5.69
C THR A 42 6.37 -1.89 -7.08
N SER A 43 5.97 -2.71 -8.06
CA SER A 43 5.64 -2.22 -9.40
C SER A 43 4.44 -1.27 -9.38
N ILE A 44 4.35 -0.37 -10.37
CA ILE A 44 3.24 0.59 -10.48
C ILE A 44 1.90 -0.14 -10.59
N ASP A 45 1.81 -1.18 -11.42
CA ASP A 45 0.57 -1.97 -11.58
C ASP A 45 0.10 -2.58 -10.26
N ARG A 46 1.01 -3.17 -9.48
CA ARG A 46 0.67 -3.71 -8.15
C ARG A 46 0.29 -2.63 -7.17
N MET A 47 0.94 -1.47 -7.20
CA MET A 47 0.56 -0.35 -6.36
C MET A 47 -0.85 0.14 -6.68
N ILE A 48 -1.20 0.24 -7.97
CA ILE A 48 -2.55 0.61 -8.42
C ILE A 48 -3.58 -0.43 -7.98
N GLU A 49 -3.28 -1.73 -8.15
CA GLU A 49 -4.13 -2.82 -7.70
C GLU A 49 -4.38 -2.75 -6.19
N PHE A 50 -3.32 -2.63 -5.39
CA PHE A 50 -3.38 -2.51 -3.94
C PHE A 50 -4.22 -1.29 -3.52
N ARG A 51 -3.98 -0.14 -4.15
CA ARG A 51 -4.76 1.09 -3.93
C ARG A 51 -6.24 0.88 -4.22
N ASN A 52 -6.58 0.22 -5.31
CA ASN A 52 -7.96 -0.07 -5.70
C ASN A 52 -8.64 -0.99 -4.69
N LEU A 53 -7.93 -2.00 -4.15
CA LEU A 53 -8.44 -2.88 -3.11
C LEU A 53 -8.75 -2.12 -1.82
N LEU A 54 -7.86 -1.22 -1.38
CA LEU A 54 -8.11 -0.36 -0.21
C LEU A 54 -9.34 0.54 -0.41
N ALA A 55 -9.49 1.14 -1.60
CA ALA A 55 -10.64 1.96 -1.92
C ALA A 55 -11.95 1.16 -1.90
N GLN A 56 -11.95 -0.08 -2.39
CA GLN A 56 -13.09 -1.00 -2.31
C GLN A 56 -13.42 -1.39 -0.85
N GLY A 57 -12.41 -1.45 0.01
CA GLY A 57 -12.55 -1.69 1.45
C GLY A 57 -13.05 -0.50 2.27
N ASN A 58 -13.60 0.54 1.63
CA ASN A 58 -14.01 1.80 2.26
C ASN A 58 -12.88 2.52 3.03
N CYS A 59 -11.62 2.26 2.69
CA CYS A 59 -10.49 2.98 3.29
C CYS A 59 -10.32 4.33 2.61
N SER A 60 -10.13 5.38 3.42
CA SER A 60 -9.77 6.70 2.91
C SER A 60 -8.30 6.71 2.49
N LEU A 61 -8.02 7.11 1.27
CA LEU A 61 -6.66 7.22 0.74
C LEU A 61 -6.19 8.68 0.77
N LEU A 62 -4.91 8.87 1.07
CA LEU A 62 -4.27 10.17 0.93
C LEU A 62 -3.80 10.31 -0.53
N ALA A 63 -4.34 11.28 -1.26
CA ALA A 63 -3.90 11.62 -2.59
C ALA A 63 -2.87 12.75 -2.49
N GLU A 64 -1.58 12.43 -2.67
CA GLU A 64 -0.57 13.45 -2.91
C GLU A 64 -0.43 13.61 -4.43
N GLN A 65 -0.88 14.75 -4.95
CA GLN A 65 -0.55 15.14 -6.32
C GLN A 65 0.87 15.69 -6.29
N SER A 66 1.79 15.05 -7.02
CA SER A 66 3.10 15.59 -7.37
C SER A 66 3.19 15.71 -8.88
#